data_AF-H6N0Z8-F1
#
_entry.id   AF-H6N0Z8-F1
#
_cell.length_a   1.000
_cell.length_b   1.000
_cell.length_c   1.000
_cell.angle_alpha   90.00
_cell.angle_beta   90.00
_cell.angle_gamma   90.00
#
_symmetry.space_group_name_H-M   'P 1'
#
loop_
_entity.id
_entity.type
_entity.pdbx_description
1 polymer ?
#
loop_
_entity_poly.entity_id
_entity_poly.type
_entity_poly.pdbx_seq_one_letter_code
_entity_poly.pdbx_strand_id
1 'polypeptide(L)'
;MNWEVLSCGLRGHETYCPDESELADRLHVDSAAGQAWRCLRCGDFAVGEPRRSGPADHAPEVPRGALLRDLIIMRVLAVERLLRGLFLVLAGVFVIELRHSQQTLQEKFDAELPLLRPIADQIGWNIDDSKVVSWIEKATTLSSTTIVLVGCALLAYGASQFVEAFGLWFAKRWGEYFAVIVTSIFIPLEVYELVERVTVFKVLLLAVNVAAVIWLIWSKRLFGVRGGGKAYHAQHSAESLLTVERAAVADGH
;
A
#
# COMPACT_ATOMS: atom_id res chain seq x y z
N MET A 1 27.59 -7.53 -12.41
CA MET A 1 27.64 -7.43 -10.93
C MET A 1 26.63 -8.41 -10.37
N ASN A 2 27.09 -9.44 -9.64
CA ASN A 2 26.22 -10.52 -9.18
C ASN A 2 25.59 -10.15 -7.82
N TRP A 3 24.37 -9.63 -7.84
CA TRP A 3 23.67 -9.12 -6.66
C TRP A 3 23.44 -10.20 -5.59
N GLU A 4 23.38 -11.47 -6.00
CA GLU A 4 23.20 -12.62 -5.11
C GLU A 4 24.41 -12.81 -4.19
N VAL A 5 25.63 -12.72 -4.73
CA VAL A 5 26.89 -12.82 -3.98
C VAL A 5 27.04 -11.65 -3.02
N LEU A 6 26.74 -10.41 -3.46
CA LEU A 6 26.75 -9.23 -2.60
C LEU A 6 25.77 -9.36 -1.42
N SER A 7 24.57 -9.88 -1.68
CA SER A 7 23.58 -10.12 -0.62
C SER A 7 24.05 -11.20 0.35
N CYS A 8 24.72 -12.26 -0.13
CA CYS A 8 25.31 -13.28 0.73
C CYS A 8 26.47 -12.74 1.58
N GLY A 9 27.31 -11.87 1.03
CA GLY A 9 28.38 -11.22 1.80
C GLY A 9 27.86 -10.31 2.92
N LEU A 10 26.71 -9.66 2.73
CA LEU A 10 26.11 -8.75 3.72
C LEU A 10 25.19 -9.43 4.74
N ARG A 11 24.44 -10.47 4.33
CA ARG A 11 23.39 -11.11 5.16
C ARG A 11 23.69 -12.57 5.52
N GLY A 12 24.79 -13.11 5.00
CA GLY A 12 25.17 -14.51 5.07
C GLY A 12 24.46 -15.38 4.03
N HIS A 13 24.92 -16.63 3.95
CA HIS A 13 24.35 -17.65 3.06
C HIS A 13 23.01 -18.17 3.58
N GLU A 14 22.12 -18.53 2.67
CA GLU A 14 20.82 -19.12 2.96
C GLU A 14 20.91 -20.63 2.70
N THR A 15 21.28 -21.40 3.72
CA THR A 15 21.42 -22.86 3.67
C THR A 15 20.20 -23.55 4.29
N TYR A 16 19.76 -24.65 3.67
CA TYR A 16 18.57 -25.39 4.09
C TYR A 16 18.82 -26.90 3.97
N CYS A 17 18.43 -27.66 4.99
CA CYS A 17 18.47 -29.12 4.99
C CYS A 17 17.05 -29.68 4.78
N PRO A 18 16.72 -30.19 3.58
CA PRO A 18 15.42 -30.81 3.32
C PRO A 18 15.30 -32.17 4.00
N ASP A 19 14.09 -32.54 4.45
CA ASP A 19 13.80 -33.86 5.04
C ASP A 19 13.90 -34.98 4.00
N GLU A 20 13.71 -34.65 2.71
CA GLU A 20 13.89 -35.56 1.58
C GLU A 20 15.39 -35.84 1.35
N SER A 21 15.83 -37.04 1.70
CA SER A 21 17.25 -37.44 1.67
C SER A 21 17.90 -37.26 0.30
N GLU A 22 17.19 -37.54 -0.80
CA GLU A 22 17.72 -37.35 -2.16
C GLU A 22 18.07 -35.89 -2.48
N LEU A 23 17.31 -34.93 -1.92
CA LEU A 23 17.60 -33.50 -2.08
C LEU A 23 18.68 -33.05 -1.10
N ALA A 24 18.67 -33.59 0.12
CA ALA A 24 19.66 -33.27 1.14
C ALA A 24 21.07 -33.67 0.69
N ASP A 25 21.22 -34.88 0.15
CA ASP A 25 22.50 -35.42 -0.33
C ASP A 25 23.09 -34.59 -1.49
N ARG A 26 22.24 -33.94 -2.28
CA ARG A 26 22.67 -33.07 -3.39
C ARG A 26 23.03 -31.65 -2.95
N LEU A 27 22.49 -31.22 -1.81
CA LEU A 27 22.76 -29.90 -1.23
C LEU A 27 23.84 -29.93 -0.16
N HIS A 28 24.26 -31.12 0.28
CA HIS A 28 25.27 -31.35 1.30
C HIS A 28 26.56 -31.89 0.69
N VAL A 29 27.69 -31.46 1.21
CA VAL A 29 29.00 -32.06 0.94
C VAL A 29 29.86 -32.06 2.19
N ASP A 30 30.52 -33.17 2.46
CA ASP A 30 31.56 -33.24 3.49
C ASP A 30 32.87 -32.68 2.94
N SER A 31 33.39 -31.65 3.60
CA SER A 31 34.67 -31.02 3.25
C SER A 31 35.70 -31.20 4.35
N ALA A 32 36.97 -30.95 4.05
CA ALA A 32 38.04 -30.98 5.05
C ALA A 32 37.82 -29.97 6.20
N ALA A 33 37.01 -28.92 5.98
CA ALA A 33 36.67 -27.93 6.99
C ALA A 33 35.40 -28.29 7.79
N GLY A 34 34.77 -29.43 7.51
CA GLY A 34 33.49 -29.86 8.07
C GLY A 34 32.39 -29.94 7.03
N GLN A 35 31.15 -30.14 7.49
CA GLN A 35 29.96 -30.19 6.64
C GLN A 35 29.76 -28.84 5.94
N ALA A 36 29.36 -28.88 4.67
CA ALA A 36 29.05 -27.70 3.89
C ALA A 36 27.71 -27.87 3.15
N TRP A 37 26.93 -26.79 3.11
CA TRP A 37 25.60 -26.76 2.52
C TRP A 37 25.52 -25.74 1.40
N ARG A 38 24.88 -26.12 0.30
CA ARG A 38 24.68 -25.28 -0.88
C ARG A 38 23.69 -24.16 -0.56
N CYS A 39 24.10 -22.92 -0.83
CA CYS A 39 23.28 -21.75 -0.62
C CYS A 39 22.17 -21.68 -1.68
N LEU A 40 20.91 -21.63 -1.24
CA LEU A 40 19.74 -21.49 -2.11
C LEU A 40 19.71 -20.15 -2.87
N ARG A 41 20.54 -19.17 -2.48
CA ARG A 41 20.68 -17.87 -3.15
C ARG A 41 21.71 -17.88 -4.26
N CYS A 42 22.99 -17.99 -3.90
CA CYS A 42 24.12 -17.83 -4.83
C CYS A 42 24.60 -19.15 -5.43
N GLY A 43 24.16 -20.30 -4.92
CA GLY A 43 24.63 -21.61 -5.36
C GLY A 43 25.98 -22.04 -4.77
N ASP A 44 26.71 -21.19 -4.06
CA ASP A 44 27.97 -21.59 -3.41
C ASP A 44 27.75 -22.46 -2.17
N PHE A 45 28.73 -23.32 -1.87
CA PHE A 45 28.74 -24.09 -0.63
C PHE A 45 29.28 -23.26 0.53
N ALA A 46 28.50 -23.17 1.60
CA ALA A 46 28.89 -22.54 2.85
C ALA A 46 29.18 -23.61 3.91
N VAL A 47 30.35 -23.53 4.55
CA VAL A 47 30.78 -24.45 5.61
C VAL A 47 30.01 -24.14 6.91
N GLY A 48 29.56 -25.18 7.60
CA GLY A 48 28.83 -25.11 8.86
C GLY A 48 27.45 -25.76 8.80
N GLU A 49 26.74 -25.74 9.92
CA GLU A 49 25.37 -26.27 10.01
C GLU A 49 24.39 -25.48 9.11
N PRO A 50 23.36 -26.14 8.58
CA PRO A 50 22.35 -25.46 7.77
C PRO A 50 21.57 -24.48 8.65
N ARG A 51 21.23 -23.29 8.12
CA ARG A 51 20.48 -22.28 8.90
C ARG A 51 19.10 -22.74 9.31
N ARG A 52 18.49 -23.62 8.53
CA ARG A 52 17.12 -24.12 8.68
C ARG A 52 17.03 -25.55 8.16
N SER A 53 16.04 -26.29 8.62
CA SER A 53 15.71 -27.64 8.14
C SER A 53 14.19 -27.84 8.07
N GLY A 54 13.76 -28.91 7.41
CA GLY A 54 12.37 -29.34 7.30
C GLY A 54 12.01 -29.81 5.89
N PRO A 55 10.72 -29.99 5.57
CA PRO A 55 10.29 -30.44 4.24
C PRO A 55 10.70 -29.48 3.12
N ALA A 56 11.10 -29.98 1.95
CA ALA A 56 11.55 -29.14 0.83
C ALA A 56 10.49 -28.12 0.38
N ASP A 57 9.21 -28.42 0.55
CA ASP A 57 8.09 -27.53 0.22
C ASP A 57 7.88 -26.39 1.24
N HIS A 58 8.62 -26.40 2.35
CA HIS A 58 8.68 -25.33 3.35
C HIS A 58 10.01 -24.57 3.31
N ALA A 59 10.89 -24.86 2.36
CA ALA A 59 12.14 -24.15 2.19
C ALA A 59 11.90 -22.64 1.99
N PRO A 60 12.79 -21.78 2.52
CA PRO A 60 12.65 -20.34 2.38
C PRO A 60 12.73 -19.96 0.89
N GLU A 61 11.72 -19.24 0.41
CA GLU A 61 11.75 -18.66 -0.92
C GLU A 61 12.89 -17.67 -1.02
N VAL A 62 13.87 -18.00 -1.86
CA VAL A 62 14.99 -17.12 -2.13
C VAL A 62 14.68 -16.35 -3.40
N PRO A 63 14.36 -15.03 -3.30
CA PRO A 63 13.99 -14.27 -4.48
C PRO A 63 15.19 -14.16 -5.42
N ARG A 64 15.08 -14.73 -6.62
CA ARG A 64 16.01 -14.52 -7.74
C ARG A 64 15.31 -13.75 -8.86
N GLY A 65 16.02 -12.86 -9.53
CA GLY A 65 15.54 -12.14 -10.72
C GLY A 65 14.26 -11.32 -10.53
N ALA A 66 13.15 -11.75 -11.14
CA ALA A 66 11.89 -11.01 -11.23
C ALA A 66 11.22 -10.74 -9.86
N LEU A 67 11.32 -11.67 -8.90
CA LEU A 67 10.75 -11.50 -7.55
C LEU A 67 11.39 -10.35 -6.77
N LEU A 68 12.68 -10.06 -7.02
CA LEU A 68 13.36 -8.93 -6.40
C LEU A 68 12.83 -7.59 -6.93
N ARG A 69 12.47 -7.55 -8.23
CA ARG A 69 11.83 -6.38 -8.86
C ARG A 69 10.43 -6.14 -8.29
N ASP A 70 9.65 -7.20 -8.11
CA ASP A 70 8.32 -7.07 -7.49
C ASP A 70 8.40 -6.54 -6.05
N LEU A 71 9.35 -7.01 -5.25
CA LEU A 71 9.60 -6.47 -3.91
C LEU A 71 9.98 -4.98 -3.93
N ILE A 72 10.78 -4.54 -4.90
CA ILE A 72 11.14 -3.13 -5.06
C ILE A 72 9.92 -2.31 -5.50
N ILE A 73 9.16 -2.79 -6.48
CA ILE A 73 7.94 -2.11 -6.96
C ILE A 73 6.94 -1.96 -5.81
N MET A 74 6.72 -3.02 -5.02
CA MET A 74 5.84 -2.97 -3.85
C MET A 74 6.32 -1.94 -2.82
N ARG A 75 7.62 -1.84 -2.56
CA ARG A 75 8.19 -0.83 -1.65
C ARG A 75 8.05 0.59 -2.18
N VAL A 76 8.27 0.81 -3.47
CA VAL A 76 8.08 2.12 -4.10
C VAL A 76 6.63 2.55 -4.00
N LEU A 77 5.69 1.64 -4.31
CA LEU A 77 4.25 1.89 -4.18
C LEU A 77 3.85 2.17 -2.73
N ALA A 78 4.44 1.45 -1.76
CA ALA A 78 4.21 1.70 -0.35
C ALA A 78 4.70 3.09 0.09
N VAL A 79 5.87 3.54 -0.38
CA VAL A 79 6.38 4.89 -0.11
C VAL A 79 5.48 5.96 -0.73
N GLU A 80 5.03 5.77 -1.97
CA GLU A 80 4.10 6.68 -2.62
C GLU A 80 2.81 6.86 -1.81
N ARG A 81 2.22 5.75 -1.35
CA ARG A 81 1.02 5.79 -0.49
C ARG A 81 1.27 6.44 0.86
N LEU A 82 2.45 6.22 1.45
CA LEU A 82 2.82 6.87 2.72
C LEU A 82 2.92 8.39 2.56
N LEU A 83 3.54 8.86 1.46
CA LEU A 83 3.61 10.29 1.14
C LEU A 83 2.23 10.88 0.88
N ARG A 84 1.39 10.19 0.10
CA ARG A 84 0.01 10.60 -0.16
C ARG A 84 -0.84 10.65 1.11
N GLY A 85 -0.72 9.63 1.98
CA GLY A 85 -1.38 9.57 3.27
C GLY A 85 -0.97 10.73 4.18
N LEU A 86 0.34 11.04 4.24
CA LEU A 86 0.85 12.19 4.97
C LEU A 86 0.28 13.51 4.45
N PHE A 87 0.28 13.71 3.13
CA PHE A 87 -0.32 14.88 2.51
C PHE A 87 -1.80 15.03 2.87
N LEU A 88 -2.58 13.95 2.79
CA LEU A 88 -4.01 13.95 3.13
C LEU A 88 -4.25 14.27 4.60
N VAL A 89 -3.44 13.73 5.50
CA VAL A 89 -3.52 14.04 6.93
C VAL A 89 -3.19 15.51 7.19
N LEU A 90 -2.11 16.01 6.61
CA LEU A 90 -1.74 17.43 6.72
C LEU A 90 -2.84 18.34 6.18
N ALA A 91 -3.43 17.99 5.02
CA ALA A 91 -4.56 18.72 4.46
C ALA A 91 -5.80 18.67 5.36
N GLY A 92 -6.12 17.51 5.93
CA GLY A 92 -7.24 17.33 6.86
C GLY A 92 -7.07 18.15 8.14
N VAL A 93 -5.87 18.11 8.75
CA VAL A 93 -5.53 18.95 9.91
C VAL A 93 -5.62 20.43 9.54
N PHE A 94 -5.04 20.83 8.40
CA PHE A 94 -5.10 22.21 7.93
C PHE A 94 -6.54 22.71 7.72
N VAL A 95 -7.42 21.89 7.14
CA VAL A 95 -8.85 22.22 6.96
C VAL A 95 -9.55 22.42 8.30
N ILE A 96 -9.24 21.58 9.30
CA ILE A 96 -9.81 21.70 10.65
C ILE A 96 -9.24 22.93 11.38
N GLU A 97 -7.95 23.21 11.24
CA GLU A 97 -7.27 24.35 11.86
C GLU A 97 -7.75 25.68 11.27
N LEU A 98 -7.98 25.72 9.94
CA LEU A 98 -8.51 26.90 9.24
C LEU A 98 -9.89 27.30 9.79
N ARG A 99 -10.70 26.34 10.27
CA ARG A 99 -11.97 26.59 10.94
C ARG A 99 -11.78 27.28 12.29
N HIS A 100 -10.78 26.87 13.07
CA HIS A 100 -10.47 27.49 14.36
C HIS A 100 -10.14 28.98 14.15
N SER A 101 -9.44 29.31 13.06
CA SER A 101 -9.16 30.70 12.67
C SER A 101 -10.41 31.48 12.20
N GLN A 102 -11.35 30.83 11.50
CA GLN A 102 -12.61 31.47 11.04
C GLN A 102 -13.53 31.90 12.19
N GLN A 103 -13.58 31.17 13.31
CA GLN A 103 -14.38 31.58 14.47
C GLN A 103 -13.84 32.87 15.11
N THR A 104 -12.52 33.04 15.16
CA THR A 104 -11.89 34.29 15.63
C THR A 104 -11.94 35.41 14.57
N LEU A 105 -11.98 35.06 13.28
CA LEU A 105 -12.13 36.02 12.20
C LEU A 105 -13.55 36.57 12.10
N GLN A 106 -14.61 35.77 12.29
CA GLN A 106 -16.00 36.29 12.29
C GLN A 106 -16.23 37.31 13.41
N GLU A 107 -15.71 37.07 14.63
CA GLU A 107 -15.80 38.05 15.73
C GLU A 107 -15.04 39.35 15.42
N LYS A 108 -13.89 39.27 14.72
CA LYS A 108 -13.13 40.45 14.29
C LYS A 108 -13.74 41.15 13.08
N PHE A 109 -14.33 40.39 12.16
CA PHE A 109 -14.95 40.90 10.94
C PHE A 109 -16.27 41.59 11.28
N ASP A 110 -17.10 41.05 12.18
CA ASP A 110 -18.30 41.74 12.69
C ASP A 110 -17.96 42.99 13.52
N ALA A 111 -16.80 43.00 14.21
CA ALA A 111 -16.32 44.18 14.93
C ALA A 111 -15.76 45.28 14.01
N GLU A 112 -15.14 44.93 12.87
CA GLU A 112 -14.46 45.87 11.96
C GLU A 112 -15.29 46.26 10.72
N LEU A 113 -16.31 45.48 10.34
CA LEU A 113 -17.23 45.75 9.22
C LEU A 113 -17.94 47.11 9.25
N PRO A 114 -18.42 47.67 10.39
CA PRO A 114 -19.11 48.95 10.37
C PRO A 114 -18.18 50.15 10.08
N LEU A 115 -16.86 49.99 10.15
CA LEU A 115 -15.88 51.06 9.89
C LEU A 115 -15.52 51.21 8.40
N LEU A 116 -15.75 50.18 7.57
CA LEU A 116 -15.35 50.18 6.16
C LEU A 116 -16.49 50.51 5.18
N ARG A 117 -17.76 50.46 5.64
CA ARG A 117 -18.94 50.85 4.84
C ARG A 117 -18.85 52.27 4.24
N PRO A 118 -18.36 53.31 4.96
CA PRO A 118 -18.31 54.66 4.41
C PRO A 118 -17.28 54.83 3.27
N ILE A 119 -16.25 53.99 3.23
CA ILE A 119 -15.13 54.10 2.28
C ILE A 119 -15.45 53.37 0.97
N ALA A 120 -16.16 52.24 1.05
CA ALA A 120 -16.58 51.46 -0.14
C ALA A 120 -17.60 52.20 -1.02
N ASP A 121 -18.57 52.89 -0.40
CA ASP A 121 -19.58 53.68 -1.13
C ASP A 121 -18.97 54.90 -1.84
N GLN A 122 -17.88 55.44 -1.30
CA GLN A 122 -17.20 56.62 -1.88
C GLN A 122 -16.35 56.28 -3.11
N ILE A 123 -16.00 54.99 -3.30
CA ILE A 123 -15.16 54.48 -4.41
C ILE A 123 -16.03 53.84 -5.51
N GLY A 124 -17.35 53.72 -5.32
CA GLY A 124 -18.27 53.16 -6.33
C GLY A 124 -18.03 51.67 -6.61
N TRP A 125 -17.41 50.96 -5.66
CA TRP A 125 -17.11 49.54 -5.80
C TRP A 125 -18.29 48.72 -5.29
N ASN A 126 -19.10 48.19 -6.21
CA ASN A 126 -20.24 47.32 -5.89
C ASN A 126 -19.72 45.97 -5.37
N ILE A 127 -19.55 45.86 -4.05
CA ILE A 127 -19.08 44.67 -3.34
C ILE A 127 -20.03 43.47 -3.56
N ASP A 128 -21.31 43.73 -3.82
CA ASP A 128 -22.37 42.72 -3.96
C ASP A 128 -22.27 41.86 -5.24
N ASP A 129 -21.60 42.35 -6.31
CA ASP A 129 -21.58 41.70 -7.63
C ASP A 129 -20.28 40.93 -7.95
N SER A 130 -19.31 40.92 -7.03
CA SER A 130 -18.05 40.25 -7.29
C SER A 130 -18.16 38.74 -7.04
N LYS A 131 -17.83 37.93 -8.06
CA LYS A 131 -17.74 36.46 -7.92
C LYS A 131 -16.83 36.04 -6.77
N VAL A 132 -15.80 36.83 -6.46
CA VAL A 132 -14.87 36.59 -5.35
C VAL A 132 -15.60 36.68 -4.01
N VAL A 133 -16.44 37.68 -3.79
CA VAL A 133 -17.29 37.79 -2.60
C VAL A 133 -18.28 36.63 -2.52
N SER A 134 -18.91 36.23 -3.63
CA SER A 134 -19.83 35.06 -3.64
C SER A 134 -19.15 33.72 -3.31
N TRP A 135 -17.87 33.55 -3.67
CA TRP A 135 -17.07 32.37 -3.33
C TRP A 135 -16.60 32.42 -1.87
N ILE A 136 -16.26 33.61 -1.37
CA ILE A 136 -15.92 33.84 0.04
C ILE A 136 -17.16 33.65 0.92
N GLU A 137 -18.33 34.14 0.53
CA GLU A 137 -19.64 33.90 1.16
C GLU A 137 -20.04 32.43 1.10
N LYS A 138 -19.88 31.74 -0.04
CA LYS A 138 -20.11 30.28 -0.09
C LYS A 138 -19.13 29.51 0.80
N ALA A 139 -17.88 29.95 0.90
CA ALA A 139 -16.89 29.37 1.80
C ALA A 139 -17.17 29.68 3.29
N THR A 140 -17.81 30.81 3.60
CA THR A 140 -18.20 31.20 4.98
C THR A 140 -19.60 30.70 5.37
N THR A 141 -20.47 30.40 4.42
CA THR A 141 -21.80 29.77 4.63
C THR A 141 -21.74 28.24 4.63
N LEU A 142 -20.61 27.65 4.22
CA LEU A 142 -20.34 26.23 4.41
C LEU A 142 -20.46 25.93 5.90
N SER A 143 -21.48 25.15 6.26
CA SER A 143 -21.78 24.81 7.64
C SER A 143 -20.50 24.38 8.33
N SER A 144 -20.27 24.92 9.51
CA SER A 144 -19.16 24.56 10.38
C SER A 144 -19.05 23.02 10.54
N THR A 145 -20.15 22.30 10.41
CA THR A 145 -20.23 20.83 10.37
C THR A 145 -19.64 20.23 9.09
N THR A 146 -19.86 20.82 7.92
CA THR A 146 -19.32 20.33 6.63
C THR A 146 -17.80 20.42 6.58
N ILE A 147 -17.19 21.51 7.09
CA ILE A 147 -15.73 21.66 7.16
C ILE A 147 -15.12 20.56 8.04
N VAL A 148 -15.75 20.27 9.18
CA VAL A 148 -15.34 19.17 10.07
C VAL A 148 -15.50 17.81 9.38
N LEU A 149 -16.61 17.58 8.70
CA LEU A 149 -16.84 16.34 7.96
C LEU A 149 -15.79 16.13 6.86
N VAL A 150 -15.45 17.16 6.09
CA VAL A 150 -14.40 17.10 5.06
C VAL A 150 -13.04 16.84 5.69
N GLY A 151 -12.69 17.53 6.78
CA GLY A 151 -11.46 17.29 7.53
C GLY A 151 -11.38 15.85 8.05
N CYS A 152 -12.44 15.34 8.69
CA CYS A 152 -12.53 13.96 9.16
C CYS A 152 -12.43 12.95 8.01
N ALA A 153 -13.05 13.22 6.86
CA ALA A 153 -12.96 12.36 5.69
C ALA A 153 -11.53 12.30 5.13
N LEU A 154 -10.84 13.45 5.05
CA LEU A 154 -9.43 13.51 4.65
C LEU A 154 -8.52 12.75 5.62
N LEU A 155 -8.75 12.88 6.93
CA LEU A 155 -8.01 12.13 7.96
C LEU A 155 -8.26 10.62 7.87
N ALA A 156 -9.52 10.21 7.71
CA ALA A 156 -9.89 8.79 7.56
C ALA A 156 -9.26 8.19 6.29
N TYR A 157 -9.29 8.93 5.17
CA TYR A 157 -8.67 8.50 3.92
C TYR A 157 -7.14 8.49 4.00
N GLY A 158 -6.53 9.45 4.70
CA GLY A 158 -5.10 9.42 5.00
C GLY A 158 -4.70 8.21 5.85
N ALA A 159 -5.49 7.89 6.87
CA ALA A 159 -5.29 6.72 7.71
C ALA A 159 -5.37 5.41 6.92
N SER A 160 -6.32 5.27 5.99
CA SER A 160 -6.42 4.07 5.15
C SER A 160 -5.19 3.90 4.25
N GLN A 161 -4.62 4.99 3.72
CA GLN A 161 -3.39 4.92 2.92
C GLN A 161 -2.19 4.42 3.74
N PHE A 162 -2.09 4.79 5.02
CA PHE A 162 -1.03 4.26 5.90
C PHE A 162 -1.18 2.76 6.15
N VAL A 163 -2.42 2.30 6.35
CA VAL A 163 -2.70 0.87 6.55
C VAL A 163 -2.34 0.08 5.28
N GLU A 164 -2.66 0.58 4.09
CA GLU A 164 -2.27 -0.04 2.83
C GLU A 164 -0.75 0.00 2.60
N ALA A 165 -0.09 1.12 2.91
CA ALA A 165 1.37 1.24 2.84
C ALA A 165 2.06 0.22 3.75
N PHE A 166 1.56 0.03 4.97
CA PHE A 166 2.05 -0.98 5.90
C PHE A 166 1.80 -2.40 5.35
N GLY A 167 0.62 -2.68 4.79
CA GLY A 167 0.32 -3.96 4.16
C GLY A 167 1.26 -4.32 3.00
N LEU A 168 1.51 -3.36 2.10
CA LEU A 168 2.40 -3.51 0.94
C LEU A 168 3.87 -3.63 1.35
N TRP A 169 4.31 -2.86 2.35
CA TRP A 169 5.69 -2.89 2.82
C TRP A 169 6.10 -4.26 3.37
N PHE A 170 5.18 -4.94 4.06
CA PHE A 170 5.40 -6.26 4.62
C PHE A 170 4.93 -7.41 3.71
N ALA A 171 4.41 -7.10 2.51
CA ALA A 171 3.85 -8.04 1.55
C ALA A 171 2.89 -9.07 2.21
N LYS A 172 2.07 -8.62 3.16
CA LYS A 172 1.16 -9.49 3.91
C LYS A 172 -0.23 -9.53 3.29
N ARG A 173 -0.84 -10.72 3.22
CA ARG A 173 -2.23 -10.91 2.74
C ARG A 173 -3.28 -10.04 3.46
N TRP A 174 -3.07 -9.70 4.73
CA TRP A 174 -4.02 -8.83 5.46
C TRP A 174 -4.13 -7.43 4.83
N GLY A 175 -3.05 -6.92 4.21
CA GLY A 175 -3.08 -5.66 3.47
C GLY A 175 -3.95 -5.73 2.22
N GLU A 176 -3.96 -6.89 1.54
CA GLU A 176 -4.82 -7.13 0.38
C GLU A 176 -6.31 -7.20 0.80
N TYR A 177 -6.61 -7.86 1.93
CA TYR A 177 -7.96 -7.85 2.51
C TYR A 177 -8.43 -6.43 2.84
N PHE A 178 -7.55 -5.64 3.46
CA PHE A 178 -7.86 -4.26 3.83
C PHE A 178 -8.16 -3.39 2.59
N ALA A 179 -7.35 -3.49 1.53
CA ALA A 179 -7.58 -2.76 0.29
C ALA A 179 -8.97 -3.09 -0.30
N VAL A 180 -9.34 -4.37 -0.35
CA VAL A 180 -10.67 -4.78 -0.84
C VAL A 180 -11.79 -4.20 0.03
N ILE A 181 -11.66 -4.24 1.36
CA ILE A 181 -12.66 -3.69 2.28
C ILE A 181 -12.82 -2.19 2.06
N VAL A 182 -11.71 -1.44 2.03
CA VAL A 182 -11.73 0.01 1.82
C VAL A 182 -12.41 0.32 0.50
N THR A 183 -11.96 -0.25 -0.62
CA THR A 183 -12.59 0.02 -1.93
C THR A 183 -14.08 -0.35 -1.94
N SER A 184 -14.47 -1.44 -1.26
CA SER A 184 -15.87 -1.87 -1.19
C SER A 184 -16.76 -0.91 -0.39
N ILE A 185 -16.23 -0.23 0.64
CA ILE A 185 -16.99 0.75 1.43
C ILE A 185 -17.36 1.99 0.60
N PHE A 186 -16.55 2.35 -0.40
CA PHE A 186 -16.83 3.49 -1.29
C PHE A 186 -17.85 3.16 -2.39
N ILE A 187 -18.04 1.89 -2.75
CA ILE A 187 -18.98 1.47 -3.80
C ILE A 187 -20.44 1.91 -3.52
N PRO A 188 -21.04 1.68 -2.33
CA PRO A 188 -22.39 2.12 -2.03
C PRO A 188 -22.60 3.63 -2.17
N LEU A 189 -21.60 4.42 -1.76
CA LEU A 189 -21.63 5.87 -1.88
C LEU A 189 -21.63 6.30 -3.36
N GLU A 190 -20.76 5.69 -4.16
CA GLU A 190 -20.68 5.93 -5.61
C GLU A 190 -21.98 5.56 -6.33
N VAL A 191 -22.63 4.45 -5.93
CA VAL A 191 -23.94 4.04 -6.47
C VAL A 191 -25.05 5.03 -6.11
N TYR A 192 -25.11 5.48 -4.86
CA TYR A 192 -26.09 6.49 -4.43
C TYR A 192 -25.96 7.78 -5.25
N GLU A 193 -24.73 8.27 -5.40
CA GLU A 193 -24.45 9.45 -6.21
C GLU A 193 -24.78 9.29 -7.70
N LEU A 194 -24.65 8.07 -8.23
CA LEU A 194 -24.99 7.75 -9.62
C LEU A 194 -26.50 7.81 -9.87
N VAL A 195 -27.29 7.33 -8.90
CA VAL A 195 -28.77 7.35 -8.96
C VAL A 195 -29.28 8.78 -8.90
N GLU A 196 -28.64 9.67 -8.15
CA GLU A 196 -29.05 11.07 -8.04
C GLU A 196 -28.57 11.94 -9.22
N ARG A 197 -27.34 11.72 -9.72
CA ARG A 197 -26.78 12.43 -10.89
C ARG A 197 -25.87 11.52 -11.71
N VAL A 198 -26.41 11.01 -12.82
CA VAL A 198 -25.63 10.23 -13.79
C VAL A 198 -24.67 11.14 -14.55
N THR A 199 -23.37 10.95 -14.35
CA THR A 199 -22.32 11.55 -15.20
C THR A 199 -21.40 10.45 -15.73
N VAL A 200 -20.93 10.60 -16.96
CA VAL A 200 -20.03 9.62 -17.60
C VAL A 200 -18.78 9.37 -16.75
N PHE A 201 -18.26 10.43 -16.12
CA PHE A 201 -17.12 10.34 -15.21
C PHE A 201 -17.39 9.46 -13.98
N LYS A 202 -18.56 9.59 -13.34
CA LYS A 202 -18.94 8.77 -12.19
C LYS A 202 -19.15 7.30 -12.56
N VAL A 203 -19.77 7.04 -13.73
CA VAL A 203 -19.94 5.68 -14.25
C VAL A 203 -18.57 5.01 -14.48
N LEU A 204 -17.63 5.75 -15.08
CA LEU A 204 -16.28 5.24 -15.33
C LEU A 204 -15.53 4.94 -14.02
N LEU A 205 -15.60 5.84 -13.03
CA LEU A 205 -15.00 5.63 -11.71
C LEU A 205 -15.55 4.38 -11.03
N LEU A 206 -16.88 4.24 -10.98
CA LEU A 206 -17.53 3.06 -10.39
C LEU A 206 -17.08 1.77 -11.09
N ALA A 207 -17.05 1.78 -12.43
CA ALA A 207 -16.60 0.62 -13.21
C ALA A 207 -15.15 0.23 -12.90
N VAL A 208 -14.26 1.22 -12.77
CA VAL A 208 -12.84 0.99 -12.41
C VAL A 208 -12.72 0.43 -10.99
N ASN A 209 -13.42 1.00 -10.01
CA ASN A 209 -13.39 0.51 -8.62
C ASN A 209 -13.93 -0.92 -8.52
N VAL A 210 -15.06 -1.22 -9.17
CA VAL A 210 -15.62 -2.57 -9.23
C VAL A 210 -14.66 -3.54 -9.92
N ALA A 211 -14.08 -3.16 -11.05
CA ALA A 211 -13.10 -3.99 -11.76
C ALA A 211 -11.86 -4.25 -10.90
N ALA A 212 -11.35 -3.26 -10.17
CA ALA A 212 -10.22 -3.41 -9.27
C ALA A 212 -10.51 -4.39 -8.13
N VAL A 213 -11.69 -4.29 -7.50
CA VAL A 213 -12.13 -5.23 -6.45
C VAL A 213 -12.25 -6.65 -6.99
N ILE A 214 -12.91 -6.84 -8.14
CA ILE A 214 -13.06 -8.15 -8.78
C ILE A 214 -11.70 -8.74 -9.13
N TRP A 215 -10.83 -7.93 -9.74
CA TRP A 215 -9.48 -8.35 -10.13
C TRP A 215 -8.65 -8.77 -8.92
N LEU A 216 -8.68 -8.01 -7.82
CA LEU A 216 -7.98 -8.37 -6.58
C LEU A 216 -8.49 -9.68 -6.00
N ILE A 217 -9.81 -9.84 -5.86
CA ILE A 217 -10.42 -11.07 -5.32
C ILE A 217 -10.02 -12.28 -6.18
N TRP A 218 -10.08 -12.13 -7.50
CA TRP A 218 -9.82 -13.21 -8.45
C TRP A 218 -8.33 -13.56 -8.57
N SER A 219 -7.46 -12.57 -8.76
CA SER A 219 -6.02 -12.76 -8.96
C SER A 219 -5.33 -13.30 -7.70
N LYS A 220 -5.77 -12.87 -6.52
CA LYS A 220 -5.11 -13.18 -5.25
C LYS A 220 -5.85 -14.23 -4.42
N ARG A 221 -6.92 -14.83 -4.97
CA ARG A 221 -7.69 -15.93 -4.36
C ARG A 221 -8.18 -15.59 -2.95
N LEU A 222 -8.60 -14.34 -2.73
CA LEU A 222 -9.13 -13.90 -1.43
C LEU A 222 -10.52 -14.50 -1.20
N PHE A 223 -10.92 -14.64 0.07
CA PHE A 223 -12.26 -15.09 0.47
C PHE A 223 -12.69 -16.46 -0.07
N GLY A 224 -11.74 -17.39 -0.25
CA GLY A 224 -12.05 -18.77 -0.68
C GLY A 224 -12.20 -18.97 -2.18
N VAL A 225 -12.12 -17.91 -2.98
CA VAL A 225 -12.18 -17.97 -4.45
C VAL A 225 -11.01 -18.79 -5.00
N ARG A 226 -11.27 -19.69 -5.96
CA ARG A 226 -10.27 -20.59 -6.59
C ARG A 226 -9.41 -21.39 -5.59
N GLY A 227 -10.03 -21.93 -4.53
CA GLY A 227 -9.35 -22.74 -3.52
C GLY A 227 -8.70 -21.95 -2.38
N GLY A 228 -8.89 -20.62 -2.37
CA GLY A 228 -8.62 -19.76 -1.22
C GLY A 228 -7.17 -19.79 -0.73
N GLY A 229 -7.02 -19.63 0.59
CA GLY A 229 -5.69 -19.66 1.23
C GLY A 229 -4.94 -20.98 1.03
N LYS A 230 -5.64 -22.12 0.93
CA LYS A 230 -5.01 -23.42 0.73
C LYS A 230 -4.32 -23.51 -0.63
N ALA A 231 -4.98 -23.05 -1.69
CA ALA A 231 -4.39 -23.02 -3.03
C ALA A 231 -3.26 -22.00 -3.17
N TYR A 232 -3.28 -20.92 -2.38
CA TYR A 232 -2.16 -19.97 -2.28
C TYR A 232 -0.95 -20.61 -1.58
N HIS A 233 -1.17 -21.28 -0.44
CA HIS A 233 -0.09 -22.00 0.26
C HIS A 233 0.48 -23.14 -0.59
N ALA A 234 -0.35 -23.87 -1.33
CA ALA A 234 0.10 -24.91 -2.25
C ALA A 234 0.95 -24.36 -3.41
N GLN A 235 0.67 -23.13 -3.88
CA GLN A 235 1.49 -22.49 -4.90
C GLN A 235 2.85 -22.06 -4.33
N HIS A 236 2.85 -21.45 -3.14
CA HIS A 236 4.08 -21.09 -2.45
C HIS A 236 4.93 -22.32 -2.11
N SER A 237 4.32 -23.41 -1.64
CA SER A 237 5.04 -24.65 -1.33
C SER A 237 5.63 -25.32 -2.57
N ALA A 238 4.91 -25.26 -3.70
CA ALA A 238 5.45 -25.69 -5.00
C ALA A 238 6.62 -24.81 -5.45
N GLU A 239 6.58 -23.49 -5.25
CA GLU A 239 7.69 -22.58 -5.58
C GLU A 239 8.91 -22.81 -4.66
N SER A 240 8.70 -23.10 -3.38
CA SER A 240 9.74 -23.51 -2.43
C SER A 240 10.41 -24.81 -2.88
N LEU A 241 9.62 -25.84 -3.19
CA LEU A 241 10.14 -27.13 -3.65
C LEU A 241 10.95 -26.98 -4.95
N LEU A 242 10.43 -26.23 -5.93
CA LEU A 242 11.16 -25.92 -7.17
C LEU A 242 12.48 -25.17 -6.92
N THR A 243 12.57 -24.37 -5.86
CA THR A 243 13.80 -23.67 -5.48
C THR A 243 14.86 -24.65 -4.97
N VAL A 244 14.45 -25.60 -4.13
CA VAL A 244 15.33 -26.68 -3.62
C VAL A 244 15.77 -27.59 -4.76
N GLU A 245 14.84 -28.05 -5.60
CA GLU A 245 15.14 -28.91 -6.76
C GLU A 245 16.11 -28.23 -7.73
N ARG A 246 15.89 -26.96 -8.08
CA ARG A 246 16.82 -26.21 -8.93
C ARG A 246 18.20 -26.06 -8.30
N ALA A 247 18.28 -25.83 -6.99
CA ALA A 247 19.55 -25.74 -6.30
C ALA A 247 20.30 -27.09 -6.31
N ALA A 248 19.57 -28.19 -6.17
CA ALA A 248 20.09 -29.56 -6.21
C ALA A 248 20.53 -30.00 -7.63
N VAL A 249 19.89 -29.47 -8.68
CA VAL A 249 20.18 -29.79 -10.10
C VAL A 249 21.21 -28.87 -10.74
N ALA A 250 21.40 -27.66 -10.23
CA ALA A 250 22.39 -26.75 -10.79
C ALA A 250 23.81 -27.31 -10.58
N ASP A 251 24.31 -28.04 -11.57
CA ASP A 251 25.72 -28.42 -11.66
C ASP A 251 26.57 -27.15 -11.64
N GLY A 252 27.63 -27.17 -10.81
CA GLY A 252 28.53 -26.03 -10.64
C GLY A 252 29.11 -25.59 -11.98
N HIS A 253 28.78 -24.36 -12.39
CA HIS A 253 29.54 -23.61 -13.39
C HIS A 253 30.64 -22.82 -12.69
#